data_AF-A0A944Y974-F1
#
_entry.id   AF-A0A944Y974-F1
#
_cell.length_a   1.000
_cell.length_b   1.000
_cell.length_c   1.000
_cell.angle_alpha   90.00
_cell.angle_beta   90.00
_cell.angle_gamma   90.00
#
_symmetry.space_group_name_H-M   'P 1'
#
loop_
_entity.id
_entity.type
_entity.pdbx_description
1 polymer ?
#
loop_
_entity_poly.entity_id
_entity_poly.type
_entity_poly.pdbx_seq_one_letter_code
_entity_poly.pdbx_strand_id
1 'polypeptide(L)' 'MSVVFVLIITSLLVAGSFLGCFVWAVRSGQYEDTHTPSMRILNDDEQTADLDK' A
#
# COMPACT_ATOMS: atom_id res chain seq x y z
N MET A 1 -26.68 -29.13 -7.29
CA MET A 1 -27.23 -27.82 -6.87
C MET A 1 -26.55 -27.22 -5.62
N SER A 2 -25.76 -27.95 -4.82
CA SER A 2 -25.06 -27.34 -3.66
C SER A 2 -23.81 -26.51 -4.03
N VAL A 3 -23.16 -26.83 -5.15
CA VAL A 3 -21.93 -26.13 -5.61
C VAL A 3 -22.17 -24.63 -5.83
N VAL A 4 -23.36 -24.25 -6.29
CA VAL A 4 -23.73 -22.84 -6.49
C VAL A 4 -23.66 -22.05 -5.19
N PHE A 5 -24.13 -22.62 -4.07
CA PHE A 5 -24.04 -21.97 -2.76
C PHE A 5 -22.59 -21.79 -2.29
N VAL A 6 -21.73 -22.79 -2.53
CA VAL A 6 -20.30 -22.71 -2.21
C VAL A 6 -19.62 -21.60 -3.01
N LEU A 7 -19.94 -21.49 -4.30
CA LEU A 7 -19.39 -20.46 -5.18
C LEU A 7 -19.84 -19.05 -4.77
N ILE A 8 -21.09 -18.88 -4.35
CA ILE A 8 -21.61 -17.59 -3.87
C ILE A 8 -20.89 -17.14 -2.60
N ILE A 9 -20.73 -18.03 -1.61
CA ILE A 9 -20.04 -17.69 -0.36
C ILE A 9 -18.58 -17.35 -0.64
N THR A 10 -17.91 -18.16 -1.47
CA THR A 10 -16.50 -17.95 -1.81
C THR A 10 -16.31 -16.64 -2.57
N SER A 11 -17.19 -16.30 -3.53
CA SER A 11 -17.08 -15.04 -4.27
C SER A 11 -17.30 -13.82 -3.37
N LEU A 12 -18.24 -13.90 -2.42
CA LEU A 12 -18.47 -12.84 -1.43
C LEU A 12 -17.26 -12.67 -0.50
N LEU A 13 -16.62 -13.76 -0.07
CA LEU A 13 -15.41 -13.69 0.74
C LEU A 13 -14.25 -13.05 -0.03
N VAL A 14 -14.06 -13.42 -1.30
CA VAL A 14 -13.02 -12.83 -2.15
C VAL A 14 -13.29 -11.34 -2.39
N ALA A 15 -14.52 -10.98 -2.75
CA ALA A 15 -14.89 -9.58 -2.97
C ALA A 15 -14.76 -8.74 -1.69
N GLY A 16 -15.22 -9.27 -0.55
CA GLY A 16 -15.15 -8.60 0.74
C GLY A 16 -13.71 -8.43 1.24
N SER A 17 -12.89 -9.48 1.14
CA SER A 17 -11.47 -9.40 1.50
C SER A 17 -10.70 -8.43 0.61
N PHE A 18 -10.95 -8.46 -0.70
CA PHE A 18 -10.34 -7.52 -1.64
C PHE A 18 -10.71 -6.07 -1.29
N LEU A 19 -11.99 -5.78 -1.06
CA LEU A 19 -12.44 -4.45 -0.67
C LEU A 19 -11.87 -4.02 0.69
N GLY A 20 -11.82 -4.93 1.67
CA GLY A 20 -11.24 -4.68 2.98
C GLY A 20 -9.75 -4.33 2.91
N CYS A 21 -8.97 -5.13 2.18
CA CYS A 21 -7.55 -4.86 1.92
C CYS A 21 -7.36 -3.53 1.17
N PHE A 22 -8.20 -3.25 0.18
CA PHE A 22 -8.15 -1.99 -0.57
C PHE A 22 -8.37 -0.77 0.34
N VAL A 23 -9.42 -0.79 1.16
CA VAL A 23 -9.70 0.30 2.11
C VAL A 23 -8.58 0.44 3.13
N TRP A 24 -8.03 -0.66 3.62
CA TRP A 24 -6.88 -0.64 4.54
C TRP A 24 -5.64 -0.01 3.90
N ALA A 25 -5.28 -0.39 2.67
CA ALA A 25 -4.12 0.13 1.94
C ALA A 25 -4.24 1.63 1.61
N VAL A 26 -5.44 2.10 1.25
CA VAL A 26 -5.69 3.53 1.04
C VAL A 26 -5.53 4.30 2.35
N ARG A 27 -6.04 3.76 3.47
CA ARG A 27 -5.96 4.41 4.79
C ARG A 27 -4.56 4.36 5.40
N SER A 28 -3.73 3.39 5.03
CA SER A 28 -2.37 3.26 5.55
C SER A 28 -1.39 4.27 4.93
N GLY A 29 -1.84 5.13 4.00
CA GLY A 29 -1.01 6.15 3.38
C GLY A 29 0.07 5.55 2.46
N GLN A 30 -0.10 4.31 1.99
CA GLN A 30 0.87 3.66 1.10
C GLN A 30 1.07 4.44 -0.21
N TYR A 31 0.08 5.24 -0.62
CA TYR A 31 0.11 6.08 -1.81
C TYR A 31 0.77 7.46 -1.57
N GLU A 32 1.05 7.83 -0.33
CA GLU A 32 1.69 9.11 0.01
C GLU A 32 3.21 9.08 -0.19
N ASP A 33 3.80 7.88 -0.28
CA ASP A 33 5.22 7.70 -0.60
C ASP A 33 5.48 7.93 -2.11
N THR A 34 5.35 9.18 -2.50
CA THR A 34 5.57 9.69 -3.87
C THR A 34 7.05 9.92 -4.18
N HIS A 35 7.91 9.89 -3.16
CA HIS A 35 9.35 10.13 -3.28
C HIS A 35 10.11 8.82 -3.21
N THR A 36 10.65 8.41 -4.35
CA THR A 36 11.39 7.16 -4.46
C THR A 36 12.61 7.18 -3.51
N PRO A 37 12.94 6.08 -2.81
CA PRO A 37 14.05 6.03 -1.87
C PRO A 37 15.38 6.50 -2.46
N SER A 38 15.61 6.29 -3.75
CA SER A 38 16.80 6.77 -4.47
C SER A 38 16.95 8.29 -4.47
N MET A 39 15.85 9.04 -4.50
CA MET A 39 15.87 10.51 -4.49
C MET A 39 16.11 11.07 -3.09
N ARG A 40 15.67 10.36 -2.06
CA ARG A 40 15.91 10.73 -0.65
C ARG A 40 17.40 10.65 -0.30
N ILE A 41 18.04 9.55 -0.66
CA ILE A 41 19.46 9.32 -0.34
C ILE A 41 20.36 10.39 -1.00
N LEU A 42 20.05 10.78 -2.24
CA LEU A 42 20.83 11.80 -2.95
C LEU A 42 20.74 13.20 -2.32
N ASN A 43 19.59 13.54 -1.71
CA ASN A 43 19.38 14.84 -1.08
C ASN A 43 19.81 14.86 0.40
N ASP A 44 19.79 13.71 1.08
CA ASP A 44 20.22 13.59 2.48
C ASP A 44 21.73 13.84 2.65
N ASP A 45 22.54 13.47 1.63
CA ASP A 45 24.00 13.70 1.61
C ASP A 45 24.37 15.19 1.44
N GLU A 46 23.56 16.00 0.74
CA GLU A 46 23.81 17.45 0.60
C GLU A 46 23.50 18.22 1.88
N GLN A 47 22.47 17.81 2.63
CA GLN A 47 22.04 18.52 3.84
C GLN A 47 23.00 18.32 5.02
N THR A 48 23.70 17.18 5.10
CA THR A 48 24.70 16.92 6.15
C THR A 48 26.01 17.68 5.90
N ALA A 49 26.39 17.91 4.64
CA ALA A 49 27.61 18.65 4.29
C ALA A 49 27.55 20.16 4.64
N ASP A 50 26.35 20.75 4.74
CA ASP A 50 26.16 22.17 5.08
C ASP A 50 26.10 22.41 6.60
N LEU A 51 25.75 21.39 7.40
CA LEU A 51 25.69 21.49 8.87
C LEU A 51 27.08 21.38 9.55
N ASP A 52 28.07 20.84 8.84
CA ASP A 52 29.46 20.69 9.30
C ASP A 52 30.37 21.87 8.87
N LYS A 53 29.80 22.97 8.33
CA LYS A 53 30.55 24.14 7.84
C LYS A 53 30.44 25.38 8.72
#